data_AF-A0A7D7QRE4-F1
#
_entry.id   AF-A0A7D7QRE4-F1
#
_cell.length_a   1.000
_cell.length_b   1.000
_cell.length_c   1.000
_cell.angle_alpha   90.00
_cell.angle_beta   90.00
_cell.angle_gamma   90.00
#
_symmetry.space_group_name_H-M   'P 1'
#
loop_
_entity.id
_entity.type
_entity.pdbx_description
1 polymer ?
#
loop_
_entity_poly.entity_id
_entity_poly.type
_entity_poly.pdbx_seq_one_letter_code
_entity_poly.pdbx_strand_id
1 'polypeptide(L)'
;MSRSTITQISSSQATDAVEEDSSGKLSNNKKPTISLNSHLCLSLCLLVLAGFGVYASILYENNIANFWTQASKNEVPTYDEKKNLKNLEASPVKDRLLSQLLIIENREKKYSAMTKVYYQWLFVTIMSFSTSTIIASVCLFYISKEGWKKANNYVINVFTVFSSIALLSGSLRLVLKLEDNAQKNLTLLTSYIDLKNKTLTSIATIKTSITIDGKQMTISNIVNQTEKELSKYNDISIIVDTNNLPNSQKIIEGLPKPTP
;
A
#
# COMPACT_ATOMS: atom_id res chain seq x y z
N MET A 1 -4.23 -77.25 -31.13
CA MET A 1 -5.42 -77.30 -32.01
C MET A 1 -5.25 -76.29 -33.14
N SER A 2 -5.69 -76.62 -34.36
CA SER A 2 -5.76 -75.85 -35.62
C SER A 2 -4.78 -74.67 -35.87
N ARG A 3 -3.90 -74.74 -36.89
CA ARG A 3 -4.19 -74.48 -38.33
C ARG A 3 -4.75 -73.06 -38.55
N SER A 4 -3.95 -72.06 -38.93
CA SER A 4 -3.32 -71.81 -40.26
C SER A 4 -4.25 -71.11 -41.27
N THR A 5 -3.85 -69.91 -41.71
CA THR A 5 -4.05 -69.42 -43.10
C THR A 5 -2.88 -68.50 -43.46
N ILE A 6 -2.34 -68.70 -44.67
CA ILE A 6 -1.30 -67.88 -45.30
C ILE A 6 -1.99 -67.01 -46.35
N THR A 7 -1.59 -65.74 -46.48
CA THR A 7 -1.66 -65.06 -47.79
C THR A 7 -0.43 -64.17 -47.97
N GLN A 8 0.51 -64.62 -48.81
CA GLN A 8 1.45 -63.72 -49.49
C GLN A 8 0.79 -63.19 -50.76
N ILE A 9 0.98 -61.92 -51.08
CA ILE A 9 1.09 -61.46 -52.47
C ILE A 9 2.36 -60.61 -52.54
N SER A 10 3.14 -60.80 -53.61
CA SER A 10 4.46 -60.22 -53.81
C SER A 10 4.55 -59.60 -55.21
N SER A 11 5.41 -58.59 -55.36
CA SER A 11 5.89 -58.05 -56.64
C SER A 11 4.83 -57.31 -57.49
N SER A 12 5.17 -56.38 -58.38
CA SER A 12 6.45 -55.70 -58.69
C SER A 12 6.14 -54.53 -59.61
N GLN A 13 6.80 -53.38 -59.45
CA GLN A 13 7.43 -52.68 -60.60
C GLN A 13 8.35 -51.53 -60.15
N ALA A 14 9.59 -51.58 -60.64
CA ALA A 14 10.40 -50.39 -60.94
C ALA A 14 9.87 -49.79 -62.28
N THR A 15 10.24 -48.61 -62.77
CA THR A 15 11.38 -47.72 -62.50
C THR A 15 10.86 -46.28 -62.17
N ASP A 16 11.61 -45.15 -62.15
CA ASP A 16 12.97 -44.83 -62.59
C ASP A 16 13.59 -43.66 -61.79
N ALA A 17 14.84 -43.28 -62.10
CA ALA A 17 15.56 -42.16 -61.48
C ALA A 17 15.47 -40.84 -62.29
N VAL A 18 15.47 -39.71 -61.59
CA VAL A 18 15.92 -38.39 -62.09
C VAL A 18 16.72 -37.69 -60.98
N GLU A 19 17.76 -36.97 -61.40
CA GLU A 19 18.82 -36.37 -60.57
C GLU A 19 18.41 -35.18 -59.69
N GLU A 20 19.35 -34.87 -58.80
CA GLU A 20 19.64 -33.61 -58.12
C GLU A 20 18.90 -32.34 -58.61
N ASP A 21 18.36 -31.56 -57.65
CA ASP A 21 19.01 -30.28 -57.39
C ASP A 21 19.00 -29.91 -55.91
N SER A 22 20.15 -29.39 -55.50
CA SER A 22 20.44 -28.72 -54.26
C SER A 22 19.66 -27.41 -54.10
N SER A 23 18.77 -27.34 -53.10
CA SER A 23 18.58 -26.07 -52.39
C SER A 23 18.25 -26.29 -50.92
N GLY A 24 19.32 -26.44 -50.14
CA GLY A 24 19.25 -26.39 -48.68
C GLY A 24 18.78 -25.03 -48.19
N LYS A 25 17.47 -24.77 -48.22
CA LYS A 25 16.81 -23.75 -47.40
C LYS A 25 16.82 -24.21 -45.94
N LEU A 26 18.01 -24.22 -45.37
CA LEU A 26 18.22 -23.99 -43.94
C LEU A 26 17.50 -22.69 -43.63
N SER A 27 16.27 -22.82 -43.14
CA SER A 27 15.49 -21.72 -42.60
C SER A 27 16.28 -21.17 -41.42
N ASN A 28 17.10 -20.17 -41.71
CA ASN A 28 17.82 -19.38 -40.72
C ASN A 28 16.77 -18.61 -39.94
N ASN A 29 16.18 -19.31 -38.97
CA ASN A 29 15.28 -18.81 -37.95
C ASN A 29 16.11 -17.95 -36.98
N LYS A 30 16.69 -16.88 -37.52
CA LYS A 30 17.33 -15.80 -36.78
C LYS A 30 16.24 -15.26 -35.88
N LYS A 31 16.29 -15.63 -34.59
CA LYS A 31 15.45 -15.03 -33.56
C LYS A 31 15.51 -13.51 -33.77
N PRO A 32 14.36 -12.80 -33.88
CA PRO A 32 14.38 -11.37 -34.06
C PRO A 32 15.14 -10.74 -32.88
N THR A 33 16.31 -10.20 -33.16
CA THR A 33 17.13 -9.48 -32.19
C THR A 33 16.44 -8.16 -31.90
N ILE A 34 15.61 -8.16 -30.87
CA ILE A 34 14.85 -6.99 -30.41
C ILE A 34 15.83 -5.87 -30.11
N SER A 35 15.59 -4.69 -30.69
CA SER A 35 16.44 -3.52 -30.46
C SER A 35 16.30 -3.01 -29.03
N LEU A 36 17.38 -2.44 -28.48
CA LEU A 36 17.38 -1.84 -27.14
C LEU A 36 16.21 -0.85 -26.95
N ASN A 37 15.90 -0.07 -27.99
CA ASN A 37 14.82 0.90 -28.01
C ASN A 37 13.43 0.25 -27.79
N SER A 38 13.21 -0.96 -28.32
CA SER A 38 11.96 -1.71 -28.11
C SER A 38 11.84 -2.21 -26.67
N HIS A 39 12.94 -2.67 -26.06
CA HIS A 39 12.96 -3.03 -24.64
C HIS A 39 12.68 -1.82 -23.73
N LEU A 40 13.33 -0.68 -23.98
CA LEU A 40 13.10 0.56 -23.24
C LEU A 40 11.66 1.06 -23.38
N CYS A 41 11.11 1.06 -24.60
CA CYS A 41 9.73 1.44 -24.86
C CYS A 41 8.73 0.53 -24.11
N LEU A 42 8.92 -0.79 -24.17
CA LEU A 42 8.07 -1.73 -23.43
C LEU A 42 8.16 -1.50 -21.91
N SER A 43 9.36 -1.33 -21.36
CA SER A 43 9.54 -1.06 -19.92
C SER A 43 8.87 0.24 -19.49
N LEU A 44 8.94 1.29 -20.30
CA LEU A 44 8.24 2.55 -20.04
C LEU A 44 6.72 2.37 -20.06
N CYS A 45 6.17 1.65 -21.05
CA CYS A 45 4.74 1.34 -21.11
C CYS A 45 4.27 0.53 -19.88
N LEU A 46 5.05 -0.45 -19.42
CA LEU A 46 4.76 -1.23 -18.21
C LEU A 46 4.78 -0.37 -16.94
N LEU A 47 5.73 0.55 -16.82
CA LEU A 47 5.79 1.50 -15.70
C LEU A 47 4.60 2.47 -15.71
N VAL A 48 4.18 2.96 -16.87
CA VAL A 48 2.96 3.80 -17.02
C VAL A 48 1.70 3.03 -16.62
N LEU A 49 1.57 1.76 -17.04
CA LEU A 49 0.45 0.90 -16.65
C LEU A 49 0.44 0.61 -15.14
N ALA A 50 1.61 0.35 -14.53
CA ALA A 50 1.73 0.17 -13.09
C ALA A 50 1.37 1.45 -12.31
N GLY A 51 1.84 2.62 -12.77
CA GLY A 51 1.48 3.92 -12.22
C GLY A 51 -0.03 4.23 -12.33
N PHE A 52 -0.67 3.86 -13.44
CA PHE A 52 -2.12 3.95 -13.58
C PHE A 52 -2.85 3.02 -12.61
N GLY A 53 -2.35 1.79 -12.39
CA GLY A 53 -2.89 0.86 -11.38
C GLY A 53 -2.81 1.40 -9.95
N VAL A 54 -1.70 2.04 -9.59
CA VAL A 54 -1.53 2.78 -8.32
C VAL A 54 -2.56 3.90 -8.20
N TYR A 55 -2.70 4.74 -9.24
CA TYR A 55 -3.66 5.84 -9.26
C TYR A 55 -5.11 5.36 -9.15
N ALA A 56 -5.49 4.31 -9.89
CA ALA A 56 -6.80 3.70 -9.81
C ALA A 56 -7.10 3.10 -8.42
N SER A 57 -6.10 2.52 -7.75
CA SER A 57 -6.23 2.02 -6.37
C SER A 57 -6.50 3.14 -5.37
N ILE A 58 -5.82 4.29 -5.52
CA ILE A 58 -6.04 5.50 -4.72
C ILE A 58 -7.47 6.04 -4.93
N LEU A 59 -7.97 6.07 -6.17
CA LEU A 59 -9.35 6.49 -6.46
C LEU A 59 -10.39 5.55 -5.88
N TYR A 60 -10.20 4.24 -6.04
CA TYR A 60 -11.09 3.20 -5.52
C TYR A 60 -11.27 3.29 -4.01
N GLU A 61 -10.17 3.40 -3.28
CA GLU A 61 -10.19 3.55 -1.83
C GLU A 61 -10.83 4.87 -1.38
N ASN A 62 -10.55 5.98 -2.07
CA ASN A 62 -11.20 7.26 -1.76
C ASN A 62 -12.73 7.19 -1.91
N ASN A 63 -13.24 6.46 -2.92
CA ASN A 63 -14.67 6.22 -3.08
C ASN A 63 -15.25 5.39 -1.92
N ILE A 64 -14.56 4.32 -1.49
CA ILE A 64 -14.97 3.49 -0.35
C ILE A 64 -14.94 4.30 0.96
N ALA A 65 -13.88 5.07 1.21
CA ALA A 65 -13.77 5.92 2.38
C ALA A 65 -14.89 6.98 2.43
N ASN A 66 -15.25 7.56 1.28
CA ASN A 66 -16.37 8.49 1.16
C ASN A 66 -17.72 7.82 1.44
N PHE A 67 -17.93 6.58 0.98
CA PHE A 67 -19.14 5.81 1.27
C PHE A 67 -19.31 5.56 2.78
N TRP A 68 -18.29 5.01 3.45
CA TRP A 68 -18.35 4.73 4.89
C TRP A 68 -18.47 6.00 5.75
N THR A 69 -17.81 7.10 5.36
CA THR A 69 -17.91 8.38 6.09
C THR A 69 -19.21 9.14 5.84
N GLN A 70 -19.95 8.84 4.76
CA GLN A 70 -21.32 9.33 4.59
C GLN A 70 -22.30 8.49 5.40
N ALA A 71 -22.14 7.16 5.43
CA ALA A 71 -22.96 6.27 6.25
C ALA A 71 -22.91 6.67 7.74
N SER A 72 -21.71 6.82 8.31
CA SER A 72 -21.56 7.16 9.74
C SER A 72 -22.06 8.57 10.11
N LYS A 73 -22.00 9.53 9.18
CA LYS A 73 -22.57 10.88 9.39
C LYS A 73 -24.09 10.88 9.52
N ASN A 74 -24.77 9.87 8.98
CA ASN A 74 -26.22 9.75 9.07
C ASN A 74 -26.67 9.08 10.37
N GLU A 75 -25.77 8.39 11.07
CA GLU A 75 -26.06 7.62 12.30
C GLU A 75 -25.75 8.41 13.59
N VAL A 76 -24.76 9.30 13.57
CA VAL A 76 -24.34 10.06 14.77
C VAL A 76 -25.07 11.40 14.83
N PRO A 77 -25.95 11.65 15.83
CA PRO A 77 -26.60 12.94 15.98
C PRO A 77 -25.57 14.04 16.27
N THR A 78 -25.59 15.10 15.46
CA THR A 78 -24.64 16.22 15.56
C THR A 78 -24.79 16.95 16.89
N TYR A 79 -23.87 16.69 17.83
CA TYR A 79 -23.81 17.41 19.10
C TYR A 79 -23.38 18.86 18.86
N ASP A 80 -24.30 19.81 19.04
CA ASP A 80 -24.00 21.25 18.94
C ASP A 80 -23.18 21.71 20.16
N GLU A 81 -21.86 21.54 20.06
CA GLU A 81 -20.89 22.00 21.08
C GLU A 81 -21.07 23.49 21.37
N LYS A 82 -21.29 24.32 20.34
CA LYS A 82 -21.41 25.79 20.50
C LYS A 82 -22.65 26.19 21.29
N LYS A 83 -23.81 25.55 21.05
CA LYS A 83 -25.02 25.75 21.85
C LYS A 83 -24.85 25.28 23.28
N ASN A 84 -24.11 24.18 23.49
CA ASN A 84 -23.87 23.66 24.84
C ASN A 84 -22.88 24.48 25.66
N LEU A 85 -21.90 25.13 25.05
CA LEU A 85 -20.85 25.91 25.73
C LEU A 85 -21.27 27.38 26.02
N LYS A 86 -22.32 27.88 25.37
CA LYS A 86 -22.89 29.22 25.63
C LYS A 86 -23.43 29.40 27.06
N ASN A 87 -23.93 28.33 27.68
CA ASN A 87 -24.61 28.40 28.98
C ASN A 87 -23.70 28.20 30.20
N LEU A 88 -22.37 28.07 30.03
CA LEU A 88 -21.43 28.18 31.15
C LEU A 88 -21.16 29.67 31.43
N GLU A 89 -21.11 30.07 32.70
CA GLU A 89 -20.72 31.44 33.09
C GLU A 89 -19.32 31.80 32.56
N ALA A 90 -19.11 33.09 32.26
CA ALA A 90 -17.82 33.59 31.81
C ALA A 90 -16.79 33.51 32.95
N SER A 91 -15.72 32.73 32.75
CA SER A 91 -14.67 32.49 33.72
C SER A 91 -13.37 32.13 32.99
N PRO A 92 -12.18 32.56 33.47
CA PRO A 92 -10.90 32.16 32.88
C PRO A 92 -10.72 30.64 32.75
N VAL A 93 -11.36 29.87 33.64
CA VAL A 93 -11.35 28.40 33.62
C VAL A 93 -12.15 27.85 32.44
N LYS A 94 -13.24 28.53 32.03
CA LYS A 94 -14.03 28.19 30.84
C LYS A 94 -13.20 28.42 29.58
N ASP A 95 -12.51 29.55 29.47
CA ASP A 95 -11.69 29.87 28.29
C ASP A 95 -10.50 28.89 28.15
N ARG A 96 -9.90 28.48 29.27
CA ARG A 96 -8.90 27.40 29.29
C ARG A 96 -9.47 26.07 28.79
N LEU A 97 -10.67 25.69 29.22
CA LEU A 97 -11.35 24.47 28.78
C LEU A 97 -11.72 24.50 27.28
N LEU A 98 -12.19 25.65 26.78
CA LEU A 98 -12.45 25.87 25.36
C LEU A 98 -11.18 25.75 24.52
N SER A 99 -10.07 26.30 25.00
CA SER A 99 -8.75 26.16 24.36
C SER A 99 -8.30 24.70 24.31
N GLN A 100 -8.45 23.94 25.41
CA GLN A 100 -8.14 22.50 25.45
C GLN A 100 -9.01 21.69 24.47
N LEU A 101 -10.33 21.95 24.40
CA LEU A 101 -11.22 21.29 23.43
C LEU A 101 -10.83 21.57 21.98
N LEU A 102 -10.48 22.82 21.65
CA LEU A 102 -10.01 23.20 20.31
C LEU A 102 -8.67 22.52 19.95
N ILE A 103 -7.76 22.37 20.94
CA ILE A 103 -6.52 21.60 20.76
C ILE A 103 -6.82 20.12 20.49
N ILE A 104 -7.77 19.52 21.22
CA ILE A 104 -8.21 18.13 21.02
C ILE A 104 -8.81 17.97 19.62
N GLU A 105 -9.73 18.83 19.21
CA GLU A 105 -10.40 18.77 17.89
C GLU A 105 -9.39 18.93 16.73
N ASN A 106 -8.42 19.83 16.85
CA ASN A 106 -7.36 20.00 15.85
C ASN A 106 -6.42 18.79 15.78
N ARG A 107 -6.11 18.16 16.92
CA ARG A 107 -5.30 16.93 16.97
C ARG A 107 -6.08 15.74 16.42
N GLU A 108 -7.37 15.61 16.75
CA GLU A 108 -8.31 14.63 16.19
C GLU A 108 -8.32 14.71 14.65
N LYS A 109 -8.54 15.89 14.08
CA LYS A 109 -8.51 16.12 12.62
C LYS A 109 -7.17 15.76 11.99
N LYS A 110 -6.05 16.16 12.62
CA LYS A 110 -4.69 15.82 12.17
C LYS A 110 -4.46 14.31 12.14
N TYR A 111 -4.77 13.61 13.24
CA TYR A 111 -4.54 12.17 13.34
C TYR A 111 -5.52 11.36 12.48
N SER A 112 -6.73 11.87 12.24
CA SER A 112 -7.66 11.31 11.25
C SER A 112 -7.09 11.38 9.82
N ALA A 113 -6.60 12.55 9.41
CA ALA A 113 -5.95 12.72 8.11
C ALA A 113 -4.69 11.86 7.96
N MET A 114 -3.83 11.80 8.98
CA MET A 114 -2.63 10.95 8.98
C MET A 114 -2.98 9.46 8.91
N THR A 115 -3.95 9.00 9.70
CA THR A 115 -4.45 7.62 9.67
C THR A 115 -4.94 7.25 8.27
N LYS A 116 -5.77 8.10 7.64
CA LYS A 116 -6.23 7.88 6.26
C LYS A 116 -5.06 7.74 5.28
N VAL A 117 -4.08 8.65 5.34
CA VAL A 117 -2.91 8.62 4.44
C VAL A 117 -2.08 7.33 4.63
N TYR A 118 -1.83 6.90 5.87
CA TYR A 118 -1.04 5.68 6.11
C TYR A 118 -1.79 4.41 5.68
N TYR A 119 -3.09 4.28 5.95
CA TYR A 119 -3.90 3.16 5.45
C TYR A 119 -3.95 3.13 3.92
N GLN A 120 -4.07 4.30 3.29
CA GLN A 120 -4.07 4.44 1.84
C GLN A 120 -2.78 3.93 1.20
N TRP A 121 -1.64 4.43 1.68
CA TRP A 121 -0.34 3.96 1.19
C TRP A 121 -0.10 2.48 1.52
N LEU A 122 -0.55 1.98 2.67
CA LEU A 122 -0.45 0.57 3.03
C LEU A 122 -1.23 -0.31 2.05
N PHE A 123 -2.50 0.01 1.77
CA PHE A 123 -3.34 -0.73 0.82
C PHE A 123 -2.75 -0.72 -0.59
N VAL A 124 -2.40 0.45 -1.11
CA VAL A 124 -1.78 0.63 -2.44
C VAL A 124 -0.48 -0.17 -2.56
N THR A 125 0.36 -0.15 -1.52
CA THR A 125 1.65 -0.86 -1.51
C THR A 125 1.45 -2.38 -1.48
N ILE A 126 0.49 -2.88 -0.69
CA ILE A 126 0.13 -4.31 -0.64
C ILE A 126 -0.43 -4.78 -2.00
N MET A 127 -1.31 -4.00 -2.63
CA MET A 127 -1.87 -4.34 -3.94
C MET A 127 -0.80 -4.33 -5.04
N SER A 128 0.09 -3.32 -5.05
CA SER A 128 1.19 -3.22 -6.02
C SER A 128 2.21 -4.35 -5.84
N PHE A 129 2.56 -4.68 -4.59
CA PHE A 129 3.41 -5.82 -4.27
C PHE A 129 2.81 -7.15 -4.74
N SER A 130 1.54 -7.40 -4.41
CA SER A 130 0.87 -8.68 -4.66
C SER A 130 0.67 -8.93 -6.16
N THR A 131 0.13 -7.94 -6.87
CA THR A 131 -0.09 -8.03 -8.33
C THR A 131 1.22 -8.20 -9.10
N SER A 132 2.25 -7.42 -8.75
CA SER A 132 3.58 -7.52 -9.36
C SER A 132 4.25 -8.87 -9.09
N THR A 133 4.11 -9.40 -7.87
CA THR A 133 4.65 -10.72 -7.50
C THR A 133 3.97 -11.85 -8.27
N ILE A 134 2.65 -11.78 -8.48
CA ILE A 134 1.90 -12.75 -9.30
C ILE A 134 2.38 -12.72 -10.76
N ILE A 135 2.46 -11.52 -11.36
CA ILE A 135 2.90 -11.38 -12.76
C ILE A 135 4.35 -11.86 -12.92
N ALA A 136 5.26 -11.47 -12.03
CA ALA A 136 6.65 -11.94 -12.04
C ALA A 136 6.74 -13.46 -11.87
N SER A 137 5.94 -14.07 -10.97
CA SER A 137 5.94 -15.52 -10.76
C SER A 137 5.47 -16.29 -12.00
N VAL A 138 4.44 -15.80 -12.70
CA VAL A 138 3.97 -16.38 -13.97
C VAL A 138 5.07 -16.28 -15.03
N CYS A 139 5.70 -15.11 -15.20
CA CYS A 139 6.79 -14.97 -16.16
C CYS A 139 7.99 -15.87 -15.82
N LEU A 140 8.36 -15.98 -14.54
CA LEU A 140 9.43 -16.86 -14.07
C LEU A 140 9.13 -18.33 -14.35
N PHE A 141 7.87 -18.77 -14.22
CA PHE A 141 7.45 -20.13 -14.57
C PHE A 141 7.66 -20.42 -16.07
N TYR A 142 7.25 -19.51 -16.96
CA TYR A 142 7.50 -19.64 -18.41
C TYR A 142 9.01 -19.65 -18.73
N ILE A 143 9.78 -18.73 -18.15
CA ILE A 143 11.24 -18.65 -18.33
C ILE A 143 11.93 -19.93 -17.84
N SER A 144 11.46 -20.51 -16.73
CA SER A 144 12.01 -21.76 -16.17
C SER A 144 11.70 -22.97 -17.04
N LYS A 145 10.51 -23.01 -17.67
CA LYS A 145 10.09 -24.10 -18.55
C LYS A 145 10.87 -24.13 -19.87
N GLU A 146 11.10 -22.97 -20.50
CA GLU A 146 11.85 -22.89 -21.75
C GLU A 146 13.38 -22.80 -21.54
N GLY A 147 13.79 -22.28 -20.38
CA GLY A 147 15.17 -21.94 -20.04
C GLY A 147 15.55 -20.54 -20.51
N TRP A 148 16.28 -19.79 -19.66
CA TRP A 148 16.68 -18.39 -19.85
C TRP A 148 17.26 -18.03 -21.23
N LYS A 149 18.02 -18.93 -21.86
CA LYS A 149 18.61 -18.71 -23.21
C LYS A 149 17.61 -18.86 -24.36
N LYS A 150 16.51 -19.58 -24.14
CA LYS A 150 15.50 -19.91 -25.16
C LYS A 150 14.23 -19.07 -25.01
N ALA A 151 13.89 -18.67 -23.79
CA ALA A 151 12.75 -17.81 -23.47
C ALA A 151 12.69 -16.53 -24.34
N ASN A 152 11.47 -16.02 -24.53
CA ASN A 152 11.23 -14.77 -25.24
C ASN A 152 11.72 -13.56 -24.42
N ASN A 153 12.57 -12.72 -25.00
CA ASN A 153 13.14 -11.55 -24.31
C ASN A 153 12.06 -10.57 -23.80
N TYR A 154 10.87 -10.52 -24.41
CA TYR A 154 9.76 -9.72 -23.90
C TYR A 154 9.26 -10.24 -22.54
N VAL A 155 9.16 -11.56 -22.35
CA VAL A 155 8.77 -12.19 -21.08
C VAL A 155 9.83 -11.95 -20.00
N ILE A 156 11.12 -12.01 -20.38
CA ILE A 156 12.23 -11.65 -19.49
C ILE A 156 12.13 -10.18 -19.06
N ASN A 157 11.84 -9.27 -19.98
CA ASN A 157 11.70 -7.83 -19.66
C ASN A 157 10.51 -7.56 -18.73
N VAL A 158 9.36 -8.19 -18.97
CA VAL A 158 8.18 -8.12 -18.08
C VAL A 158 8.54 -8.66 -16.69
N PHE A 159 9.20 -9.82 -16.61
CA PHE A 159 9.67 -10.40 -15.34
C PHE A 159 10.56 -9.42 -14.56
N THR A 160 11.56 -8.80 -15.22
CA THR A 160 12.47 -7.85 -14.60
C THR A 160 11.72 -6.64 -14.05
N VAL A 161 10.86 -6.00 -14.87
CA VAL A 161 10.12 -4.79 -14.45
C VAL A 161 9.20 -5.09 -13.25
N PHE A 162 8.38 -6.14 -13.31
CA PHE A 162 7.48 -6.46 -12.18
C PHE A 162 8.22 -6.97 -10.94
N SER A 163 9.36 -7.65 -11.09
CA SER A 163 10.21 -8.00 -9.93
C SER A 163 10.77 -6.75 -9.25
N SER A 164 11.21 -5.74 -10.02
CA SER A 164 11.66 -4.45 -9.47
C SER A 164 10.53 -3.67 -8.79
N ILE A 165 9.31 -3.66 -9.34
CA ILE A 165 8.14 -3.02 -8.72
C ILE A 165 7.75 -3.73 -7.42
N ALA A 166 7.78 -5.07 -7.39
CA ALA A 166 7.52 -5.86 -6.19
C ALA A 166 8.56 -5.54 -5.09
N LEU A 167 9.86 -5.57 -5.43
CA LEU A 167 10.93 -5.24 -4.48
C LEU A 167 10.80 -3.80 -3.95
N LEU A 168 10.54 -2.82 -4.83
CA LEU A 168 10.34 -1.43 -4.43
C LEU A 168 9.14 -1.27 -3.48
N SER A 169 8.01 -1.89 -3.80
CA SER A 169 6.78 -1.84 -2.99
C SER A 169 7.02 -2.50 -1.61
N GLY A 170 7.63 -3.69 -1.58
CA GLY A 170 7.96 -4.39 -0.34
C GLY A 170 8.89 -3.57 0.56
N SER A 171 9.97 -3.02 -0.01
CA SER A 171 10.91 -2.15 0.70
C SER A 171 10.24 -0.87 1.22
N LEU A 172 9.35 -0.25 0.44
CA LEU A 172 8.65 0.98 0.85
C LEU A 172 7.78 0.73 2.10
N ARG A 173 7.04 -0.39 2.16
CA ARG A 173 6.26 -0.78 3.35
C ARG A 173 7.14 -0.93 4.59
N LEU A 174 8.31 -1.54 4.45
CA LEU A 174 9.25 -1.81 5.55
C LEU A 174 9.95 -0.54 6.04
N VAL A 175 10.53 0.25 5.14
CA VAL A 175 11.29 1.48 5.51
C VAL A 175 10.38 2.53 6.15
N LEU A 176 9.18 2.73 5.58
CA LEU A 176 8.20 3.69 6.10
C LEU A 176 7.30 3.12 7.21
N LYS A 177 7.51 1.86 7.64
CA LYS A 177 6.73 1.16 8.67
C LYS A 177 5.23 1.47 8.59
N LEU A 178 4.66 1.33 7.38
CA LEU A 178 3.33 1.87 7.07
C LEU A 178 2.23 1.31 8.00
N GLU A 179 2.40 0.06 8.44
CA GLU A 179 1.50 -0.63 9.36
C GLU A 179 1.62 -0.12 10.80
N ASP A 180 2.85 -0.03 11.35
CA ASP A 180 3.08 0.55 12.68
C ASP A 180 2.61 2.02 12.75
N ASN A 181 2.84 2.78 11.67
CA ASN A 181 2.40 4.17 11.58
C ASN A 181 0.87 4.28 11.47
N ALA A 182 0.21 3.45 10.65
CA ALA A 182 -1.25 3.38 10.61
C ALA A 182 -1.83 3.07 12.00
N GLN A 183 -1.30 2.06 12.68
CA GLN A 183 -1.75 1.62 14.00
C GLN A 183 -1.48 2.67 15.10
N LYS A 184 -0.31 3.31 15.11
CA LYS A 184 0.02 4.39 16.07
C LYS A 184 -0.89 5.60 15.87
N ASN A 185 -1.12 6.02 14.63
CA ASN A 185 -2.00 7.15 14.33
C ASN A 185 -3.48 6.84 14.65
N LEU A 186 -3.95 5.61 14.39
CA LEU A 186 -5.30 5.15 14.77
C LEU A 186 -5.48 5.11 16.29
N THR A 187 -4.46 4.64 17.03
CA THR A 187 -4.47 4.59 18.50
C THR A 187 -4.53 5.99 19.10
N LEU A 188 -3.72 6.93 18.57
CA LEU A 188 -3.77 8.34 18.97
C LEU A 188 -5.12 8.97 18.63
N LEU A 189 -5.64 8.79 17.41
CA LEU A 189 -6.97 9.27 17.01
C LEU A 189 -8.07 8.80 17.99
N THR A 190 -8.11 7.50 18.27
CA THR A 190 -9.07 6.90 19.21
C THR A 190 -8.92 7.50 20.61
N SER A 191 -7.70 7.73 21.06
CA SER A 191 -7.42 8.38 22.36
C SER A 191 -7.92 9.84 22.41
N TYR A 192 -7.79 10.60 21.31
CA TYR A 192 -8.33 11.96 21.25
C TYR A 192 -9.86 11.99 21.19
N ILE A 193 -10.50 11.05 20.50
CA ILE A 193 -11.96 10.91 20.48
C ILE A 193 -12.49 10.55 21.87
N ASP A 194 -11.87 9.59 22.55
CA ASP A 194 -12.21 9.21 23.92
C ASP A 194 -12.01 10.38 24.91
N LEU A 195 -10.88 11.10 24.82
CA LEU A 195 -10.63 12.28 25.64
C LEU A 195 -11.66 13.40 25.40
N LYS A 196 -12.06 13.64 24.13
CA LYS A 196 -13.12 14.58 23.78
C LYS A 196 -14.46 14.17 24.39
N ASN A 197 -14.86 12.92 24.19
CA ASN A 197 -16.12 12.37 24.71
C ASN A 197 -16.17 12.41 26.24
N LYS A 198 -15.07 12.08 26.93
CA LYS A 198 -14.93 12.22 28.38
C LYS A 198 -15.08 13.67 28.82
N THR A 199 -14.37 14.60 28.18
CA THR A 199 -14.44 16.03 28.50
C THR A 199 -15.87 16.59 28.32
N LEU A 200 -16.52 16.27 27.20
CA LEU A 200 -17.91 16.68 26.93
C LEU A 200 -18.90 16.05 27.91
N THR A 201 -18.72 14.78 28.26
CA THR A 201 -19.54 14.07 29.26
C THR A 201 -19.40 14.72 30.63
N SER A 202 -18.18 14.99 31.09
CA SER A 202 -17.95 15.69 32.36
C SER A 202 -18.55 17.10 32.38
N ILE A 203 -18.50 17.85 31.27
CA ILE A 203 -19.20 19.14 31.14
C ILE A 203 -20.72 18.96 31.27
N ALA A 204 -21.30 17.91 30.67
CA ALA A 204 -22.72 17.61 30.78
C ALA A 204 -23.12 17.20 32.22
N THR A 205 -22.30 16.41 32.92
CA THR A 205 -22.52 16.02 34.32
C THR A 205 -22.48 17.22 35.27
N ILE A 206 -21.61 18.21 35.04
CA ILE A 206 -21.61 19.45 35.83
C ILE A 206 -22.96 20.18 35.71
N LYS A 207 -23.56 20.22 34.51
CA LYS A 207 -24.87 20.88 34.32
C LYS A 207 -26.02 20.19 35.05
N THR A 208 -25.93 18.88 35.30
CA THR A 208 -26.98 18.10 35.97
C THR A 208 -26.73 17.93 37.48
N SER A 209 -25.65 18.51 38.02
CA SER A 209 -25.26 18.41 39.44
C SER A 209 -25.11 16.97 39.95
N ILE A 210 -24.82 16.01 39.07
CA ILE A 210 -24.68 14.59 39.43
C ILE A 210 -23.29 14.35 40.02
N THR A 211 -23.26 13.76 41.21
CA THR A 211 -22.03 13.37 41.90
C THR A 211 -21.45 12.09 41.29
N ILE A 212 -20.25 12.15 40.73
CA ILE A 212 -19.49 10.95 40.31
C ILE A 212 -18.55 10.57 41.47
N ASP A 213 -18.53 9.30 41.86
CA ASP A 213 -17.68 8.75 42.93
C ASP A 213 -17.70 9.56 44.26
N GLY A 214 -18.86 10.11 44.61
CA GLY A 214 -19.04 10.90 45.85
C GLY A 214 -18.36 12.27 45.84
N LYS A 215 -17.75 12.72 44.72
CA LYS A 215 -17.15 14.05 44.58
C LYS A 215 -17.96 14.93 43.63
N GLN A 216 -18.21 16.16 44.06
CA GLN A 216 -18.78 17.19 43.19
C GLN A 216 -17.73 17.58 42.14
N MET A 217 -18.06 17.43 40.87
CA MET A 217 -17.12 17.69 39.78
C MET A 217 -17.07 19.20 39.49
N THR A 218 -15.93 19.84 39.72
CA THR A 218 -15.71 21.26 39.39
C THR A 218 -15.03 21.40 38.04
N ILE A 219 -15.28 22.50 37.31
CA ILE A 219 -14.65 22.78 36.00
C ILE A 219 -13.11 22.70 36.10
N SER A 220 -12.52 23.21 37.18
CA SER A 220 -11.07 23.12 37.44
C SER A 220 -10.54 21.67 37.52
N ASN A 221 -11.35 20.73 38.02
CA ASN A 221 -10.96 19.32 38.06
C ASN A 221 -10.93 18.72 36.65
N ILE A 222 -11.90 19.09 35.79
CA ILE A 222 -11.91 18.68 34.37
C ILE A 222 -10.69 19.25 33.63
N VAL A 223 -10.40 20.54 33.80
CA VAL A 223 -9.23 21.19 33.16
C VAL A 223 -7.93 20.49 33.55
N ASN A 224 -7.75 20.17 34.83
CA ASN A 224 -6.55 19.48 35.33
C ASN A 224 -6.46 18.02 34.84
N GLN A 225 -7.60 17.30 34.79
CA GLN A 225 -7.65 15.94 34.23
C GLN A 225 -7.34 15.93 32.73
N THR A 226 -7.96 16.84 31.97
CA THR A 226 -7.77 16.98 30.52
C THR A 226 -6.33 17.36 30.19
N GLU A 227 -5.69 18.21 30.99
CA GLU A 227 -4.27 18.57 30.85
C GLU A 227 -3.33 17.40 31.16
N LYS A 228 -3.65 16.60 32.19
CA LYS A 228 -2.91 15.38 32.52
C LYS A 228 -3.00 14.31 31.44
N GLU A 229 -4.14 14.19 30.75
CA GLU A 229 -4.26 13.29 29.59
C GLU A 229 -3.60 13.86 28.33
N LEU A 230 -3.79 15.16 28.03
CA LEU A 230 -3.15 15.84 26.89
C LEU A 230 -1.61 15.74 26.90
N SER A 231 -1.00 15.77 28.08
CA SER A 231 0.47 15.65 28.21
C SER A 231 1.00 14.25 27.88
N LYS A 232 0.20 13.19 28.06
CA LYS A 232 0.57 11.81 27.66
C LYS A 232 0.61 11.62 26.14
N TYR A 233 -0.28 12.31 25.42
CA TYR A 233 -0.48 12.12 23.97
C TYR A 233 0.28 13.13 23.09
N ASN A 234 1.26 13.85 23.65
CA ASN A 234 2.00 14.91 22.97
C ASN A 234 3.12 14.41 22.02
N ASP A 235 3.17 13.12 21.73
CA ASP A 235 4.22 12.47 20.93
C ASP A 235 4.04 12.66 19.41
N ILE A 236 5.13 12.56 18.66
CA ILE A 236 5.14 12.63 17.19
C ILE A 236 4.90 11.22 16.63
N SER A 237 3.89 11.08 15.76
CA SER A 237 3.36 9.80 15.30
C SER A 237 4.05 9.21 14.06
N ILE A 238 5.35 9.48 13.88
CA ILE A 238 6.12 9.02 12.72
C ILE A 238 7.25 8.12 13.21
N ILE A 239 7.15 6.83 12.91
CA ILE A 239 8.21 5.83 13.07
C ILE A 239 8.83 5.60 11.70
N VAL A 240 10.14 5.77 11.57
CA VAL A 240 10.91 5.39 10.37
C VAL A 240 11.92 4.34 10.79
N ASP A 241 12.14 3.32 9.96
CA ASP A 241 13.19 2.35 10.24
C ASP A 241 14.56 2.86 9.78
N THR A 242 15.28 3.53 10.68
CA THR A 242 16.62 4.06 10.40
C THR A 242 17.67 2.97 10.15
N ASN A 243 17.44 1.72 10.58
CA ASN A 243 18.36 0.61 10.34
C ASN A 243 18.23 0.04 8.92
N ASN A 244 17.06 0.22 8.31
CA ASN A 244 16.77 -0.20 6.93
C ASN A 244 16.97 0.93 5.90
N LEU A 245 17.45 2.10 6.31
CA LEU A 245 17.86 3.16 5.39
C LEU A 245 19.21 2.81 4.73
N PRO A 246 19.35 2.95 3.40
CA PRO A 246 20.65 2.81 2.75
C PRO A 246 21.63 3.86 3.29
N ASN A 247 22.73 3.43 3.90
CA ASN A 247 23.79 4.34 4.33
C ASN A 247 24.48 4.92 3.08
N SER A 248 24.13 6.16 2.75
CA SER A 248 24.62 6.87 1.57
C SER A 248 26.14 7.06 1.57
N GLN A 249 26.79 7.19 2.74
CA GLN A 249 28.24 7.31 2.84
C GLN A 249 28.92 6.02 2.38
N LYS A 250 28.44 4.84 2.82
CA LYS A 250 28.96 3.54 2.36
C LYS A 250 28.78 3.30 0.87
N ILE A 251 27.71 3.84 0.27
CA ILE A 251 27.48 3.77 -1.18
C ILE A 251 28.49 4.63 -1.94
N ILE A 252 28.79 5.83 -1.44
CA ILE A 252 29.77 6.76 -2.04
C ILE A 252 31.20 6.24 -1.88
N GLU A 253 31.55 5.67 -0.72
CA GLU A 253 32.87 5.06 -0.46
C GLU A 253 33.13 3.80 -1.33
N GLY A 254 32.06 3.10 -1.73
CA GLY A 254 32.12 1.93 -2.61
C GLY A 254 32.18 2.27 -4.11
N LEU A 255 32.04 3.54 -4.51
CA LEU A 255 32.19 3.93 -5.92
C LEU A 255 33.68 3.90 -6.32
N PRO A 256 34.02 3.40 -7.53
CA PRO A 256 35.38 3.47 -8.03
C PRO A 256 35.81 4.93 -8.13
N LYS A 257 36.86 5.30 -7.39
CA LYS A 257 37.44 6.64 -7.47
C LYS A 257 37.92 6.89 -8.91
N PRO A 258 37.69 8.09 -9.48
CA PRO A 258 38.19 8.39 -10.82
C PRO A 258 39.71 8.27 -10.82
N THR A 259 40.23 7.41 -11.70
CA THR A 259 41.65 7.30 -12.00
C THR A 259 42.11 8.62 -12.65
N PRO A 260 43.25 9.21 -12.23
CA PRO A 260 43.82 10.38 -12.88
C PRO A 260 44.33 10.07 -14.30
#